data_AF-A0A9N8HN73-F1
#
_entry.id   AF-A0A9N8HN73-F1
#
_cell.length_a   1.000
_cell.length_b   1.000
_cell.length_c   1.000
_cell.angle_alpha   90.00
_cell.angle_beta   90.00
_cell.angle_gamma   90.00
#
_symmetry.space_group_name_H-M   'P 1'
#
loop_
_entity.id
_entity.type
_entity.pdbx_description
1 polymer ?
#
loop_
_entity_poly.entity_id
_entity_poly.type
_entity_poly.pdbx_seq_one_letter_code
_entity_poly.pdbx_strand_id
1 'polypeptide(L)'
;MNFNNKTTTASSYTTSTSSVHSDLDEYPEVEKCDIALNGNGLDAPLSKDQLFLIQELHERVTPYREALSPLDAEFCDLETCRRYLVARQWSLEKAQEQLVSTLQWRATTNPRKTELWQSPKCLNNPLALNMRVVGYDADGRPIGYTRFSEAHDRWDADANIEHVLLLLEASCNFLRQRRKNGLNQTADSRHCVWVADFDGFGFRDSDPKSAILVAQLLQHYPEMLHCVVLIDAPMIFNGLWKLVSPLLDERVRSKVMFVKGKHAADLLEERLGTEAATWLADETKDSHEKRAQAKQGNPKKYWIAPPVGSGEHNPRGAPSYVDSLYYIKTPGDAFEEAKRQPNAVQENANARQLVNGTNDNLPRTNPCRVKTLYAGVF
;
A
#
# COMPACT_ATOMS: atom_id res chain seq x y z
N MET A 1 -41.01 19.61 -42.67
CA MET A 1 -40.87 18.51 -41.69
C MET A 1 -39.79 18.93 -40.71
N ASN A 2 -40.19 19.14 -39.47
CA ASN A 2 -39.45 19.87 -38.43
C ASN A 2 -38.28 19.04 -37.86
N PHE A 3 -37.14 19.70 -37.70
CA PHE A 3 -36.07 19.30 -36.80
C PHE A 3 -36.51 19.60 -35.35
N ASN A 4 -36.61 18.57 -34.52
CA ASN A 4 -36.82 18.71 -33.08
C ASN A 4 -35.48 18.51 -32.36
N ASN A 5 -34.86 19.63 -31.98
CA ASN A 5 -33.85 19.69 -30.93
C ASN A 5 -34.52 19.38 -29.59
N LYS A 6 -34.11 18.29 -28.92
CA LYS A 6 -34.41 18.09 -27.49
C LYS A 6 -33.22 18.57 -26.68
N THR A 7 -33.38 19.76 -26.13
CA THR A 7 -32.58 20.36 -25.07
C THR A 7 -32.77 19.53 -23.80
N THR A 8 -31.71 18.88 -23.31
CA THR A 8 -31.72 18.22 -22.00
C THR A 8 -31.50 19.29 -20.92
N THR A 9 -32.53 19.53 -20.11
CA THR A 9 -32.53 20.43 -18.95
C THR A 9 -31.58 19.92 -17.87
N ALA A 10 -30.58 20.72 -17.51
CA ALA A 10 -29.80 20.55 -16.30
C ALA A 10 -30.67 20.85 -15.07
N SER A 11 -30.84 19.85 -14.20
CA SER A 11 -31.53 20.02 -12.92
C SER A 11 -30.57 20.68 -11.93
N SER A 12 -30.76 21.97 -11.68
CA SER A 12 -30.06 22.71 -10.64
C SER A 12 -30.56 22.28 -9.27
N TYR A 13 -29.75 21.51 -8.53
CA TYR A 13 -29.96 21.31 -7.10
C TYR A 13 -29.47 22.55 -6.36
N THR A 14 -30.39 23.46 -6.05
CA THR A 14 -30.17 24.51 -5.06
C THR A 14 -30.31 23.90 -3.68
N THR A 15 -29.19 23.52 -3.07
CA THR A 15 -29.13 23.20 -1.64
C THR A 15 -29.04 24.51 -0.88
N SER A 16 -30.08 24.83 -0.12
CA SER A 16 -30.10 25.98 0.79
C SER A 16 -29.23 25.66 2.00
N THR A 17 -27.94 26.00 1.94
CA THR A 17 -27.05 25.97 3.10
C THR A 17 -27.27 27.22 3.94
N SER A 18 -27.92 27.00 5.09
CA SER A 18 -28.07 27.99 6.16
C SER A 18 -26.70 28.47 6.64
N SER A 19 -26.55 29.79 6.72
CA SER A 19 -25.33 30.53 7.04
C SER A 19 -24.93 30.44 8.52
N VAL A 20 -24.24 29.37 8.91
CA VAL A 20 -23.62 29.23 10.25
C VAL A 20 -22.15 28.87 10.11
N HIS A 21 -21.34 29.68 9.42
CA HIS A 21 -19.91 29.37 9.21
C HIS A 21 -18.99 30.61 9.30
N SER A 22 -19.37 31.65 10.07
CA SER A 22 -18.63 32.92 10.13
C SER A 22 -17.49 33.01 11.15
N ASP A 23 -17.27 32.01 12.01
CA ASP A 23 -16.49 32.24 13.25
C ASP A 23 -15.17 31.45 13.36
N LEU A 24 -14.64 30.90 12.26
CA LEU A 24 -13.26 30.39 12.21
C LEU A 24 -12.43 31.26 11.26
N ASP A 25 -11.75 32.25 11.81
CA ASP A 25 -10.96 33.24 11.05
C ASP A 25 -9.66 32.69 10.43
N GLU A 26 -9.30 31.41 10.65
CA GLU A 26 -8.07 30.83 10.13
C GLU A 26 -8.31 29.42 9.58
N TYR A 27 -8.45 29.32 8.25
CA TYR A 27 -8.48 28.03 7.55
C TYR A 27 -7.06 27.42 7.54
N PRO A 28 -6.93 26.08 7.61
CA PRO A 28 -5.62 25.46 7.54
C PRO A 28 -4.95 25.79 6.20
N GLU A 29 -3.80 26.46 6.26
CA GLU A 29 -3.00 26.71 5.08
C GLU A 29 -2.41 25.38 4.60
N VAL A 30 -2.78 24.97 3.38
CA VAL A 30 -2.43 23.67 2.77
C VAL A 30 -0.95 23.32 2.96
N GLU A 31 -0.07 24.28 2.67
CA GLU A 31 1.39 24.13 2.77
C GLU A 31 1.88 24.00 4.21
N LYS A 32 1.31 24.74 5.16
CA LYS A 32 1.67 24.67 6.59
C LYS A 32 1.19 23.37 7.25
N CYS A 33 0.14 22.77 6.72
CA CYS A 33 -0.52 21.59 7.30
C CYS A 33 -0.13 20.25 6.63
N ASP A 34 0.84 20.24 5.71
CA ASP A 34 1.20 19.07 4.86
C ASP A 34 -0.02 18.44 4.15
N ILE A 35 -1.00 19.25 3.76
CA ILE A 35 -2.14 18.79 2.95
C ILE A 35 -1.72 18.79 1.47
N ALA A 36 -2.14 17.79 0.71
CA ALA A 36 -1.76 17.69 -0.69
C ALA A 36 -2.29 18.85 -1.55
N LEU A 37 -1.43 19.42 -2.39
CA LEU A 37 -1.83 20.29 -3.48
C LEU A 37 -2.73 19.53 -4.47
N ASN A 38 -3.66 20.22 -5.11
CA ASN A 38 -4.60 19.63 -6.07
C ASN A 38 -5.39 18.43 -5.49
N GLY A 39 -5.65 18.45 -4.19
CA GLY A 39 -6.16 17.30 -3.45
C GLY A 39 -7.67 17.16 -3.37
N ASN A 40 -8.44 17.86 -4.21
CA ASN A 40 -9.91 17.82 -4.14
C ASN A 40 -10.53 16.50 -4.66
N GLY A 41 -9.71 15.59 -5.21
CA GLY A 41 -10.12 14.33 -5.82
C GLY A 41 -10.34 14.38 -7.34
N LEU A 42 -10.19 15.55 -7.95
CA LEU A 42 -10.32 15.85 -9.38
C LEU A 42 -9.06 16.58 -9.90
N ASP A 43 -7.91 16.37 -9.25
CA ASP A 43 -6.64 17.01 -9.55
C ASP A 43 -6.70 18.55 -9.60
N ALA A 44 -7.53 19.14 -8.73
CA ALA A 44 -7.68 20.58 -8.59
C ALA A 44 -7.57 21.04 -7.13
N PRO A 45 -7.25 22.33 -6.88
CA PRO A 45 -7.07 22.86 -5.53
C PRO A 45 -8.28 22.67 -4.63
N LEU A 46 -8.02 22.61 -3.32
CA LEU A 46 -9.06 22.51 -2.29
C LEU A 46 -9.82 23.84 -2.15
N SER A 47 -11.15 23.77 -2.06
CA SER A 47 -11.97 24.93 -1.67
C SER A 47 -11.88 25.19 -0.17
N LYS A 48 -12.33 26.37 0.29
CA LYS A 48 -12.42 26.70 1.72
C LYS A 48 -13.32 25.71 2.48
N ASP A 49 -14.45 25.33 1.90
CA ASP A 49 -15.36 24.35 2.49
C ASP A 49 -14.69 22.99 2.65
N GLN A 50 -13.90 22.57 1.65
CA GLN A 50 -13.15 21.31 1.72
C GLN A 50 -12.07 21.35 2.81
N LEU A 51 -11.38 22.48 2.98
CA LEU A 51 -10.40 22.66 4.06
C LEU A 51 -11.07 22.61 5.44
N PHE A 52 -12.25 23.24 5.57
CA PHE A 52 -13.05 23.17 6.79
C PHE A 52 -13.46 21.72 7.11
N LEU A 53 -13.96 20.96 6.14
CA LEU A 53 -14.33 19.56 6.34
C LEU A 53 -13.14 18.68 6.75
N ILE A 54 -11.94 18.94 6.22
CA ILE A 54 -10.71 18.23 6.61
C ILE A 54 -10.40 18.48 8.08
N GLN A 55 -10.43 19.74 8.52
CA GLN A 55 -10.19 20.11 9.90
C GLN A 55 -11.26 19.52 10.82
N GLU A 56 -12.54 19.66 10.46
CA GLU A 56 -13.66 19.15 11.26
C GLU A 56 -13.57 17.63 11.42
N LEU A 57 -13.26 16.89 10.35
CA LEU A 57 -13.06 15.45 10.43
C LEU A 57 -11.92 15.09 11.39
N HIS A 58 -10.78 15.78 11.28
CA HIS A 58 -9.61 15.57 12.13
C HIS A 58 -9.94 15.82 13.61
N GLU A 59 -10.70 16.86 13.91
CA GLU A 59 -11.18 17.16 15.27
C GLU A 59 -12.12 16.05 15.78
N ARG A 60 -13.12 15.65 14.98
CA ARG A 60 -14.12 14.61 15.36
C ARG A 60 -13.50 13.25 15.67
N VAL A 61 -12.37 12.89 15.05
CA VAL A 61 -11.70 11.60 15.29
C VAL A 61 -10.62 11.65 16.36
N THR A 62 -10.39 12.81 16.99
CA THR A 62 -9.36 12.99 18.04
C THR A 62 -9.41 11.94 19.14
N PRO A 63 -10.57 11.60 19.75
CA PRO A 63 -10.62 10.60 20.82
C PRO A 63 -10.13 9.21 20.39
N TYR A 64 -10.31 8.84 19.12
CA TYR A 64 -9.86 7.56 18.57
C TYR A 64 -8.37 7.58 18.23
N ARG A 65 -7.85 8.74 17.77
CA ARG A 65 -6.44 8.94 17.48
C ARG A 65 -5.60 8.92 18.76
N GLU A 66 -6.08 9.54 19.84
CA GLU A 66 -5.40 9.58 21.13
C GLU A 66 -5.36 8.21 21.84
N ALA A 67 -6.24 7.29 21.46
CA ALA A 67 -6.22 5.92 21.95
C ALA A 67 -5.15 5.03 21.28
N LEU A 68 -4.47 5.52 20.23
CA LEU A 68 -3.43 4.78 19.51
C LEU A 68 -2.07 4.90 20.19
N SER A 69 -1.14 4.01 19.81
CA SER A 69 0.27 4.21 20.11
C SER A 69 0.76 5.53 19.46
N PRO A 70 1.77 6.22 20.02
CA PRO A 70 2.27 7.46 19.42
C PRO A 70 2.68 7.32 17.95
N LEU A 71 3.27 6.18 17.58
CA LEU A 71 3.67 5.88 16.20
C LEU A 71 2.47 5.67 15.26
N ASP A 72 1.39 5.05 15.74
CA ASP A 72 0.17 4.86 14.95
C ASP A 72 -0.72 6.10 14.92
N ALA A 73 -0.64 6.97 15.92
CA ALA A 73 -1.35 8.24 15.93
C ALA A 73 -0.91 9.13 14.75
N GLU A 74 0.35 9.02 14.30
CA GLU A 74 0.86 9.70 13.09
C GLU A 74 0.17 9.26 11.78
N PHE A 75 -0.56 8.15 11.78
CA PHE A 75 -1.37 7.78 10.62
C PHE A 75 -2.49 8.79 10.37
N CYS A 76 -3.08 9.33 11.43
CA CYS A 76 -4.24 10.20 11.35
C CYS A 76 -3.81 11.68 11.37
N ASP A 77 -3.31 12.14 10.22
CA ASP A 77 -3.03 13.55 9.93
C ASP A 77 -4.15 14.18 9.05
N LEU A 78 -4.04 15.48 8.77
CA LEU A 78 -5.00 16.20 7.92
C LEU A 78 -5.03 15.64 6.49
N GLU A 79 -3.89 15.17 5.97
CA GLU A 79 -3.82 14.51 4.66
C GLU A 79 -4.58 13.18 4.63
N THR A 80 -4.50 12.38 5.69
CA THR A 80 -5.34 11.19 5.86
C THR A 80 -6.82 11.57 5.88
N CYS A 81 -7.21 12.60 6.63
CA CYS A 81 -8.59 13.09 6.63
C CYS A 81 -9.07 13.49 5.22
N ARG A 82 -8.23 14.19 4.44
CA ARG A 82 -8.49 14.52 3.02
C ARG A 82 -8.75 13.27 2.18
N ARG A 83 -7.92 12.23 2.28
CA ARG A 83 -8.09 10.97 1.53
C ARG A 83 -9.43 10.30 1.82
N TYR A 84 -9.83 10.25 3.09
CA TYR A 84 -11.12 9.66 3.49
C TYR A 84 -12.30 10.49 2.99
N LEU A 85 -12.22 11.82 3.05
CA LEU A 85 -13.23 12.71 2.50
C LEU A 85 -13.38 12.52 0.99
N VAL A 86 -12.27 12.51 0.23
CA VAL A 86 -12.31 12.26 -1.23
C VAL A 86 -12.94 10.90 -1.54
N ALA A 87 -12.52 9.84 -0.85
CA ALA A 87 -13.06 8.49 -1.03
C ALA A 87 -14.55 8.37 -0.68
N ARG A 88 -15.10 9.33 0.05
CA ARG A 88 -16.51 9.41 0.43
C ARG A 88 -17.23 10.61 -0.20
N GLN A 89 -16.71 11.11 -1.33
CA GLN A 89 -17.27 12.21 -2.10
C GLN A 89 -17.59 13.44 -1.22
N TRP A 90 -16.67 13.77 -0.32
CA TRP A 90 -16.76 14.88 0.62
C TRP A 90 -17.93 14.80 1.62
N SER A 91 -18.51 13.60 1.83
CA SER A 91 -19.46 13.36 2.92
C SER A 91 -18.72 13.17 4.24
N LEU A 92 -18.87 14.14 5.15
CA LEU A 92 -18.22 14.14 6.45
C LEU A 92 -18.62 12.93 7.31
N GLU A 93 -19.90 12.59 7.36
CA GLU A 93 -20.43 11.50 8.17
C GLU A 93 -19.87 10.15 7.72
N LYS A 94 -19.88 9.89 6.41
CA LYS A 94 -19.35 8.65 5.82
C LYS A 94 -17.84 8.55 5.96
N ALA A 95 -17.12 9.67 5.82
CA ALA A 95 -15.67 9.72 6.01
C ALA A 95 -15.30 9.45 7.48
N GLN A 96 -16.04 10.05 8.43
CA GLN A 96 -15.88 9.82 9.85
C GLN A 96 -16.12 8.36 10.22
N GLU A 97 -17.22 7.75 9.76
CA GLU A 97 -17.53 6.34 10.01
C GLU A 97 -16.38 5.42 9.57
N GLN A 98 -15.88 5.59 8.33
CA GLN A 98 -14.80 4.76 7.80
C GLN A 98 -13.45 5.03 8.50
N LEU A 99 -13.14 6.29 8.81
CA LEU A 99 -11.89 6.64 9.49
C LEU A 99 -11.89 6.11 10.93
N VAL A 100 -13.00 6.25 11.67
CA VAL A 100 -13.16 5.66 13.02
C VAL A 100 -12.99 4.15 12.97
N SER A 101 -13.65 3.46 12.02
CA SER A 101 -13.46 2.02 11.83
C SER A 101 -12.00 1.65 11.59
N THR A 102 -11.28 2.46 10.80
CA THR A 102 -9.85 2.25 10.56
C THR A 102 -9.02 2.47 11.82
N LEU A 103 -9.24 3.56 12.56
CA LEU A 103 -8.49 3.83 13.80
C LEU A 103 -8.71 2.74 14.85
N GLN A 104 -9.93 2.22 14.98
CA GLN A 104 -10.21 1.07 15.85
C GLN A 104 -9.49 -0.21 15.38
N TRP A 105 -9.48 -0.48 14.07
CA TRP A 105 -8.71 -1.59 13.51
C TRP A 105 -7.20 -1.42 13.75
N ARG A 106 -6.67 -0.19 13.65
CA ARG A 106 -5.26 0.10 13.97
C ARG A 106 -4.95 -0.10 15.44
N ALA A 107 -5.86 0.27 16.35
CA ALA A 107 -5.68 0.06 17.78
C ALA A 107 -5.48 -1.42 18.14
N THR A 108 -6.12 -2.34 17.38
CA THR A 108 -5.99 -3.78 17.60
C THR A 108 -4.81 -4.40 16.82
N THR A 109 -4.60 -3.99 15.57
CA THR A 109 -3.56 -4.55 14.69
C THR A 109 -2.16 -4.03 15.06
N ASN A 110 -2.08 -2.74 15.41
CA ASN A 110 -0.86 -1.97 15.69
C ASN A 110 0.24 -2.22 14.63
N PRO A 111 0.04 -1.78 13.37
CA PRO A 111 0.94 -2.09 12.26
C PRO A 111 2.38 -1.59 12.47
N ARG A 112 2.56 -0.53 13.27
CA ARG A 112 3.84 0.15 13.48
C ARG A 112 4.62 -0.34 14.71
N LYS A 113 4.19 -1.44 15.34
CA LYS A 113 4.91 -2.06 16.47
C LYS A 113 6.22 -2.76 16.08
N THR A 114 6.43 -3.02 14.79
CA THR A 114 7.62 -3.68 14.25
C THR A 114 8.21 -2.86 13.11
N GLU A 115 9.48 -3.14 12.77
CA GLU A 115 10.10 -2.61 11.56
C GLU A 115 9.27 -2.95 10.32
N LEU A 116 8.95 -1.93 9.52
CA LEU A 116 7.92 -1.98 8.47
C LEU A 116 8.30 -2.84 7.24
N TRP A 117 9.47 -3.46 7.23
CA TRP A 117 9.95 -4.30 6.14
C TRP A 117 10.33 -5.72 6.59
N GLN A 118 10.04 -6.06 7.85
CA GLN A 118 10.42 -7.33 8.47
C GLN A 118 9.19 -8.14 8.89
N SER A 119 8.45 -8.73 7.94
CA SER A 119 7.45 -9.72 8.36
C SER A 119 8.15 -10.88 9.07
N PRO A 120 7.61 -11.40 10.18
CA PRO A 120 8.23 -12.49 10.94
C PRO A 120 8.55 -13.71 10.06
N LYS A 121 7.70 -13.97 9.06
CA LYS A 121 7.90 -15.04 8.07
C LYS A 121 9.16 -14.81 7.22
N CYS A 122 9.30 -13.60 6.67
CA CYS A 122 10.43 -13.20 5.83
C CYS A 122 11.77 -13.15 6.58
N LEU A 123 11.76 -12.87 7.88
CA LEU A 123 12.96 -12.92 8.72
C LEU A 123 13.51 -14.35 8.85
N ASN A 124 12.62 -15.34 8.97
CA ASN A 124 13.03 -16.75 9.06
C ASN A 124 13.47 -17.32 7.71
N ASN A 125 12.83 -16.89 6.63
CA ASN A 125 13.16 -17.28 5.27
C ASN A 125 12.92 -16.10 4.33
N PRO A 126 13.97 -15.48 3.74
CA PRO A 126 13.84 -14.31 2.89
C PRO A 126 13.10 -14.58 1.57
N LEU A 127 12.86 -15.86 1.23
CA LEU A 127 12.06 -16.30 0.10
C LEU A 127 10.66 -16.80 0.50
N ALA A 128 10.25 -16.64 1.75
CA ALA A 128 8.94 -17.11 2.20
C ALA A 128 7.81 -16.46 1.39
N LEU A 129 7.90 -15.14 1.23
CA LEU A 129 6.95 -14.30 0.50
C LEU A 129 7.63 -13.70 -0.74
N ASN A 130 6.89 -12.95 -1.55
CA ASN A 130 7.25 -12.59 -2.93
C ASN A 130 7.12 -11.09 -3.25
N MET A 131 7.06 -10.24 -2.24
CA MET A 131 6.75 -8.82 -2.41
C MET A 131 7.83 -7.93 -1.82
N ARG A 132 8.16 -6.84 -2.51
CA ARG A 132 9.12 -5.81 -2.07
C ARG A 132 8.86 -4.49 -2.78
N VAL A 133 9.38 -3.38 -2.25
CA VAL A 133 9.41 -2.10 -2.98
C VAL A 133 10.72 -2.04 -3.77
N VAL A 134 10.63 -1.70 -5.05
CA VAL A 134 11.74 -1.83 -6.02
C VAL A 134 12.18 -0.50 -6.62
N GLY A 135 11.48 0.60 -6.32
CA GLY A 135 11.74 1.86 -6.97
C GLY A 135 10.64 2.87 -6.72
N TYR A 136 10.66 3.92 -7.51
CA TYR A 136 9.56 4.86 -7.65
C TYR A 136 9.39 5.22 -9.13
N ASP A 137 8.17 5.61 -9.51
CA ASP A 137 7.86 6.03 -10.87
C ASP A 137 8.39 7.44 -11.18
N ALA A 138 8.12 7.95 -12.39
CA ALA A 138 8.55 9.27 -12.83
C ALA A 138 8.06 10.43 -11.93
N ASP A 139 6.94 10.28 -11.21
CA ASP A 139 6.42 11.28 -10.27
C ASP A 139 6.83 10.98 -8.81
N GLY A 140 7.68 9.98 -8.60
CA GLY A 140 8.19 9.61 -7.29
C GLY A 140 7.23 8.77 -6.45
N ARG A 141 6.25 8.09 -7.05
CA ARG A 141 5.34 7.16 -6.36
C ARG A 141 6.06 5.84 -6.12
N PRO A 142 6.12 5.28 -4.89
CA PRO A 142 6.80 4.01 -4.65
C PRO A 142 6.15 2.88 -5.45
N ILE A 143 7.00 2.00 -5.99
CA ILE A 143 6.60 0.84 -6.79
C ILE A 143 6.75 -0.42 -5.93
N GLY A 144 5.63 -0.97 -5.47
CA GLY A 144 5.57 -2.32 -4.95
C GLY A 144 5.63 -3.32 -6.10
N TYR A 145 6.40 -4.39 -5.95
CA TYR A 145 6.57 -5.43 -6.95
C TYR A 145 6.25 -6.80 -6.33
N THR A 146 5.50 -7.62 -7.06
CA THR A 146 5.18 -9.00 -6.70
C THR A 146 5.51 -9.93 -7.85
N ARG A 147 6.20 -11.04 -7.54
CA ARG A 147 6.34 -12.16 -8.48
C ARG A 147 5.91 -13.46 -7.81
N PHE A 148 4.72 -13.94 -8.14
CA PHE A 148 4.09 -15.05 -7.43
C PHE A 148 4.95 -16.32 -7.36
N SER A 149 5.62 -16.63 -8.47
CA SER A 149 6.48 -17.80 -8.62
C SER A 149 7.72 -17.84 -7.71
N GLU A 150 8.08 -16.75 -7.05
CA GLU A 150 9.25 -16.68 -6.17
C GLU A 150 8.99 -17.22 -4.76
N ALA A 151 7.80 -16.98 -4.19
CA ALA A 151 7.48 -17.32 -2.80
C ALA A 151 7.53 -18.83 -2.51
N HIS A 152 8.17 -19.21 -1.41
CA HIS A 152 8.18 -20.57 -0.90
C HIS A 152 6.86 -20.90 -0.19
N ASP A 153 6.31 -19.96 0.59
CA ASP A 153 5.17 -20.18 1.49
C ASP A 153 3.89 -19.47 0.99
N ARG A 154 3.68 -19.48 -0.32
CA ARG A 154 2.60 -18.71 -0.98
C ARG A 154 1.16 -19.08 -0.61
N TRP A 155 0.96 -20.18 0.12
CA TRP A 155 -0.35 -20.59 0.64
C TRP A 155 -0.70 -19.94 1.99
N ASP A 156 0.27 -19.30 2.64
CA ASP A 156 0.08 -18.65 3.95
C ASP A 156 -0.54 -17.26 3.75
N ALA A 157 -1.85 -17.24 3.50
CA ALA A 157 -2.58 -16.01 3.23
C ALA A 157 -2.41 -14.96 4.35
N ASP A 158 -2.36 -15.39 5.60
CA ASP A 158 -2.28 -14.46 6.73
C ASP A 158 -0.88 -13.80 6.79
N ALA A 159 0.20 -14.57 6.56
CA ALA A 159 1.55 -14.00 6.44
C ALA A 159 1.71 -13.10 5.21
N ASN A 160 1.07 -13.42 4.08
CA ASN A 160 1.06 -12.55 2.90
C ASN A 160 0.42 -11.20 3.23
N ILE A 161 -0.71 -11.18 3.93
CA ILE A 161 -1.43 -9.95 4.27
C ILE A 161 -0.67 -9.12 5.30
N GLU A 162 -0.05 -9.75 6.30
CA GLU A 162 0.86 -9.06 7.21
C GLU A 162 1.99 -8.37 6.44
N HIS A 163 2.58 -9.05 5.45
CA HIS A 163 3.64 -8.47 4.63
C HIS A 163 3.16 -7.35 3.70
N VAL A 164 1.96 -7.47 3.11
CA VAL A 164 1.34 -6.37 2.33
C VAL A 164 1.11 -5.14 3.21
N LEU A 165 0.58 -5.34 4.42
CA LEU A 165 0.38 -4.26 5.40
C LEU A 165 1.69 -3.55 5.71
N LEU A 166 2.75 -4.31 6.01
CA LEU A 166 4.07 -3.75 6.29
C LEU A 166 4.61 -2.94 5.10
N LEU A 167 4.51 -3.46 3.87
CA LEU A 167 4.93 -2.73 2.67
C LEU A 167 4.08 -1.47 2.41
N LEU A 168 2.78 -1.49 2.68
CA LEU A 168 1.92 -0.32 2.58
C LEU A 168 2.31 0.75 3.60
N GLU A 169 2.59 0.36 4.84
CA GLU A 169 3.08 1.27 5.88
C GLU A 169 4.45 1.85 5.55
N ALA A 170 5.37 1.02 5.02
CA ALA A 170 6.67 1.46 4.55
C ALA A 170 6.53 2.46 3.39
N SER A 171 5.61 2.21 2.46
CA SER A 171 5.31 3.12 1.35
C SER A 171 4.68 4.44 1.83
N CYS A 172 3.80 4.39 2.84
CA CYS A 172 3.28 5.60 3.50
C CYS A 172 4.41 6.40 4.15
N ASN A 173 5.34 5.73 4.84
CA ASN A 173 6.48 6.37 5.47
C ASN A 173 7.43 6.99 4.43
N PHE A 174 7.72 6.27 3.34
CA PHE A 174 8.47 6.76 2.18
C PHE A 174 7.88 8.06 1.65
N LEU A 175 6.57 8.09 1.40
CA LEU A 175 5.89 9.29 0.92
C LEU A 175 6.00 10.43 1.93
N ARG A 176 5.73 10.18 3.23
CA ARG A 176 5.89 11.20 4.27
C ARG A 176 7.29 11.82 4.31
N GLN A 177 8.33 10.99 4.22
CA GLN A 177 9.71 11.48 4.22
C GLN A 177 9.99 12.34 2.98
N ARG A 178 9.50 11.94 1.81
CA ARG A 178 9.65 12.72 0.57
C ARG A 178 8.93 14.06 0.65
N ARG A 179 7.72 14.10 1.21
CA ARG A 179 6.95 15.33 1.43
C ARG A 179 7.67 16.34 2.31
N LYS A 180 8.27 15.87 3.41
CA LYS A 180 9.10 16.70 4.30
C LYS A 180 10.31 17.32 3.60
N ASN A 181 10.75 16.73 2.48
CA ASN A 181 11.84 17.23 1.64
C ASN A 181 11.36 18.00 0.40
N GLY A 182 10.10 18.41 0.35
CA GLY A 182 9.55 19.20 -0.76
C GLY A 182 9.19 18.40 -2.02
N LEU A 183 9.22 17.06 -1.96
CA LEU A 183 8.82 16.17 -3.05
C LEU A 183 7.39 15.67 -2.86
N ASN A 184 6.75 15.11 -3.88
CA ASN A 184 5.40 14.52 -3.80
C ASN A 184 4.34 15.47 -3.19
N GLN A 185 4.32 16.72 -3.63
CA GLN A 185 3.49 17.77 -3.03
C GLN A 185 2.02 17.71 -3.48
N THR A 186 1.72 17.08 -4.62
CA THR A 186 0.34 16.94 -5.14
C THR A 186 -0.31 15.64 -4.68
N ALA A 187 -1.65 15.60 -4.64
CA ALA A 187 -2.37 14.39 -4.25
C ALA A 187 -2.04 13.20 -5.17
N ASP A 188 -1.96 13.43 -6.47
CA ASP A 188 -1.64 12.37 -7.42
C ASP A 188 -0.23 11.80 -7.22
N SER A 189 0.75 12.61 -6.84
CA SER A 189 2.11 12.15 -6.50
C SER A 189 2.20 11.43 -5.15
N ARG A 190 1.16 11.48 -4.29
CA ARG A 190 1.12 10.85 -2.95
C ARG A 190 0.47 9.46 -2.96
N HIS A 191 0.50 8.79 -4.11
CA HIS A 191 -0.01 7.45 -4.31
C HIS A 191 1.12 6.41 -4.42
N CYS A 192 0.75 5.13 -4.53
CA CYS A 192 1.63 3.99 -4.78
C CYS A 192 1.27 3.29 -6.09
N VAL A 193 2.25 2.67 -6.73
CA VAL A 193 2.07 1.78 -7.87
C VAL A 193 2.32 0.34 -7.43
N TRP A 194 1.52 -0.59 -7.91
CA TRP A 194 1.74 -2.02 -7.68
C TRP A 194 1.95 -2.77 -8.99
N VAL A 195 3.10 -3.40 -9.17
CA VAL A 195 3.43 -4.23 -10.32
C VAL A 195 3.35 -5.69 -9.90
N ALA A 196 2.48 -6.46 -10.53
CA ALA A 196 2.33 -7.89 -10.33
C ALA A 196 2.76 -8.63 -11.60
N ASP A 197 3.86 -9.36 -11.50
CA ASP A 197 4.41 -10.20 -12.55
C ASP A 197 3.87 -11.63 -12.42
N PHE A 198 3.11 -12.06 -13.42
CA PHE A 198 2.46 -13.36 -13.45
C PHE A 198 3.29 -14.45 -14.14
N ASP A 199 4.57 -14.24 -14.47
CA ASP A 199 5.38 -15.34 -14.98
C ASP A 199 5.48 -16.47 -13.96
N GLY A 200 5.07 -17.66 -14.41
CA GLY A 200 5.02 -18.86 -13.59
C GLY A 200 3.84 -18.90 -12.62
N PHE A 201 2.88 -17.98 -12.71
CA PHE A 201 1.62 -18.05 -11.99
C PHE A 201 0.76 -19.23 -12.47
N GLY A 202 0.18 -19.97 -11.53
CA GLY A 202 -0.72 -21.08 -11.81
C GLY A 202 -1.78 -21.28 -10.73
N PHE A 203 -2.41 -22.45 -10.73
CA PHE A 203 -3.50 -22.77 -9.79
C PHE A 203 -3.13 -22.61 -8.31
N ARG A 204 -1.87 -22.88 -7.96
CA ARG A 204 -1.38 -22.76 -6.57
C ARG A 204 -1.24 -21.31 -6.10
N ASP A 205 -1.23 -20.36 -7.02
CA ASP A 205 -1.10 -18.92 -6.77
C ASP A 205 -2.46 -18.21 -6.75
N SER A 206 -3.49 -18.87 -7.26
CA SER A 206 -4.84 -18.32 -7.41
C SER A 206 -5.70 -18.61 -6.19
N ASP A 207 -5.30 -18.11 -5.01
CA ASP A 207 -6.08 -18.22 -3.78
C ASP A 207 -7.06 -17.04 -3.59
N PRO A 208 -8.39 -17.27 -3.66
CA PRO A 208 -9.40 -16.27 -3.35
C PRO A 208 -9.28 -15.62 -1.97
N LYS A 209 -8.87 -16.38 -0.93
CA LYS A 209 -8.79 -15.87 0.44
C LYS A 209 -7.82 -14.70 0.49
N SER A 210 -6.62 -14.88 -0.06
CA SER A 210 -5.59 -13.85 -0.14
C SER A 210 -6.11 -12.58 -0.82
N ALA A 211 -6.82 -12.70 -1.95
CA ALA A 211 -7.32 -11.54 -2.66
C ALA A 211 -8.44 -10.79 -1.92
N ILE A 212 -9.34 -11.51 -1.22
CA ILE A 212 -10.38 -10.91 -0.36
C ILE A 212 -9.73 -10.14 0.80
N LEU A 213 -8.73 -10.74 1.45
CA LEU A 213 -8.03 -10.09 2.55
C LEU A 213 -7.26 -8.84 2.09
N VAL A 214 -6.64 -8.87 0.91
CA VAL A 214 -6.02 -7.66 0.32
C VAL A 214 -7.07 -6.58 0.08
N ALA A 215 -8.21 -6.93 -0.52
CA ALA A 215 -9.28 -5.98 -0.78
C ALA A 215 -9.81 -5.34 0.52
N GLN A 216 -9.97 -6.13 1.59
CA GLN A 216 -10.35 -5.63 2.92
C GLN A 216 -9.29 -4.72 3.52
N LEU A 217 -8.02 -5.12 3.46
CA LEU A 217 -6.90 -4.30 3.93
C LEU A 217 -6.87 -2.93 3.24
N LEU A 218 -7.07 -2.90 1.92
CA LEU A 218 -7.07 -1.66 1.14
C LEU A 218 -8.21 -0.69 1.51
N GLN A 219 -9.29 -1.16 2.15
CA GLN A 219 -10.34 -0.27 2.67
C GLN A 219 -9.84 0.67 3.78
N HIS A 220 -8.74 0.32 4.45
CA HIS A 220 -8.06 1.16 5.44
C HIS A 220 -7.05 2.14 4.85
N TYR A 221 -6.81 2.07 3.53
CA TYR A 221 -5.88 2.95 2.81
C TYR A 221 -6.56 3.56 1.58
N PRO A 222 -7.68 4.29 1.76
CA PRO A 222 -8.35 4.94 0.64
C PRO A 222 -7.43 5.97 -0.04
N GLU A 223 -7.61 6.16 -1.35
CA GLU A 223 -6.84 7.15 -2.13
C GLU A 223 -5.32 6.98 -2.00
N MET A 224 -4.84 5.73 -1.93
CA MET A 224 -3.40 5.41 -1.90
C MET A 224 -2.89 4.76 -3.18
N LEU A 225 -3.76 4.21 -4.02
CA LEU A 225 -3.37 3.49 -5.22
C LEU A 225 -3.41 4.41 -6.44
N HIS A 226 -2.30 4.52 -7.17
CA HIS A 226 -2.27 5.16 -8.49
C HIS A 226 -2.70 4.16 -9.56
N CYS A 227 -1.98 3.05 -9.69
CA CYS A 227 -2.32 1.98 -10.62
C CYS A 227 -1.81 0.61 -10.16
N VAL A 228 -2.44 -0.45 -10.70
CA VAL A 228 -1.95 -1.83 -10.61
C VAL A 228 -1.58 -2.30 -12.01
N VAL A 229 -0.33 -2.66 -12.21
CA VAL A 229 0.20 -3.18 -13.47
C VAL A 229 0.26 -4.70 -13.38
N LEU A 230 -0.48 -5.40 -14.24
CA LEU A 230 -0.50 -6.86 -14.31
C LEU A 230 0.28 -7.32 -15.54
N ILE A 231 1.50 -7.81 -15.35
CA ILE A 231 2.38 -8.28 -16.44
C ILE A 231 2.09 -9.75 -16.71
N ASP A 232 1.80 -10.08 -17.97
CA ASP A 232 1.58 -11.43 -18.47
C ASP A 232 0.52 -12.26 -17.72
N ALA A 233 -0.52 -11.58 -17.20
CA ALA A 233 -1.62 -12.23 -16.49
C ALA A 233 -2.26 -13.39 -17.32
N PRO A 234 -2.23 -14.64 -16.84
CA PRO A 234 -2.73 -15.81 -17.57
C PRO A 234 -4.26 -15.89 -17.53
N MET A 235 -4.86 -16.69 -18.41
CA MET A 235 -6.33 -16.85 -18.47
C MET A 235 -6.96 -17.28 -17.14
N ILE A 236 -6.25 -18.03 -16.29
CA ILE A 236 -6.73 -18.41 -14.96
C ILE A 236 -6.98 -17.19 -14.04
N PHE A 237 -6.22 -16.11 -14.22
CA PHE A 237 -6.42 -14.87 -13.47
C PHE A 237 -7.82 -14.27 -13.71
N ASN A 238 -8.41 -14.47 -14.89
CA ASN A 238 -9.75 -13.97 -15.18
C ASN A 238 -10.81 -14.53 -14.22
N GLY A 239 -10.63 -15.76 -13.73
CA GLY A 239 -11.51 -16.35 -12.71
C GLY A 239 -11.40 -15.64 -11.37
N LEU A 240 -10.17 -15.40 -10.90
CA LEU A 240 -9.89 -14.65 -9.68
C LEU A 240 -10.40 -13.21 -9.79
N TRP A 241 -10.15 -12.53 -10.92
CA TRP A 241 -10.60 -11.16 -11.15
C TRP A 241 -12.13 -11.02 -11.10
N LYS A 242 -12.88 -11.99 -11.63
CA LYS A 242 -14.35 -12.00 -11.52
C LYS A 242 -14.85 -12.10 -10.08
N LEU A 243 -14.08 -12.73 -9.19
CA LEU A 243 -14.44 -12.85 -7.78
C LEU A 243 -14.07 -11.60 -6.97
N VAL A 244 -12.95 -10.97 -7.30
CA VAL A 244 -12.38 -9.85 -6.53
C VAL A 244 -12.90 -8.50 -7.01
N SER A 245 -13.09 -8.31 -8.31
CA SER A 245 -13.52 -7.03 -8.88
C SER A 245 -14.83 -6.47 -8.31
N PRO A 246 -15.85 -7.26 -7.91
CA PRO A 246 -17.05 -6.71 -7.26
C PRO A 246 -16.79 -6.10 -5.87
N LEU A 247 -15.67 -6.47 -5.21
CA LEU A 247 -15.26 -5.89 -3.93
C LEU A 247 -14.50 -4.56 -4.09
N LEU A 248 -14.14 -4.21 -5.33
CA LEU A 248 -13.41 -2.99 -5.67
C LEU A 248 -14.39 -1.97 -6.26
N ASP A 249 -14.35 -0.74 -5.77
CA ASP A 249 -15.12 0.34 -6.37
C ASP A 249 -14.67 0.61 -7.83
N GLU A 250 -15.51 1.32 -8.59
CA GLU A 250 -15.23 1.62 -10.01
C GLU A 250 -13.92 2.38 -10.24
N ARG A 251 -13.55 3.27 -9.31
CA ARG A 251 -12.33 4.07 -9.41
C ARG A 251 -11.08 3.22 -9.17
N VAL A 252 -11.16 2.20 -8.33
CA VAL A 252 -10.05 1.23 -8.15
C VAL A 252 -9.97 0.29 -9.35
N ARG A 253 -11.10 -0.17 -9.89
CA ARG A 253 -11.10 -1.06 -11.07
C ARG A 253 -10.51 -0.38 -12.31
N SER A 254 -10.76 0.91 -12.52
CA SER A 254 -10.20 1.66 -13.66
C SER A 254 -8.69 1.86 -13.59
N LYS A 255 -8.08 1.64 -12.42
CA LYS A 255 -6.64 1.75 -12.18
C LYS A 255 -5.86 0.47 -12.48
N VAL A 256 -6.53 -0.61 -12.87
CA VAL A 256 -5.89 -1.89 -13.22
C VAL A 256 -5.52 -1.91 -14.70
N MET A 257 -4.23 -2.11 -14.99
CA MET A 257 -3.66 -2.13 -16.32
C MET A 257 -3.10 -3.51 -16.63
N PHE A 258 -3.55 -4.11 -17.73
CA PHE A 258 -3.03 -5.39 -18.22
C PHE A 258 -1.94 -5.14 -19.25
N VAL A 259 -0.75 -5.68 -19.01
CA VAL A 259 0.44 -5.48 -19.85
C VAL A 259 0.88 -6.83 -20.42
N LYS A 260 0.93 -6.94 -21.75
CA LYS A 260 1.33 -8.16 -22.44
C LYS A 260 1.87 -7.89 -23.84
N GLY A 261 2.82 -8.73 -24.27
CA GLY A 261 3.28 -8.79 -25.65
C GLY A 261 4.18 -7.62 -26.07
N LYS A 262 4.25 -7.38 -27.38
CA LYS A 262 5.25 -6.48 -28.01
C LYS A 262 5.24 -5.02 -27.56
N HIS A 263 4.16 -4.54 -26.93
CA HIS A 263 4.02 -3.16 -26.43
C HIS A 263 4.23 -3.05 -24.92
N ALA A 264 4.61 -4.14 -24.25
CA ALA A 264 4.78 -4.14 -22.81
C ALA A 264 5.85 -3.15 -22.35
N ALA A 265 6.99 -3.12 -23.04
CA ALA A 265 8.09 -2.21 -22.72
C ALA A 265 7.67 -0.73 -22.82
N ASP A 266 7.08 -0.34 -23.95
CA ASP A 266 6.61 1.04 -24.19
C ASP A 266 5.61 1.49 -23.11
N LEU A 267 4.64 0.63 -22.77
CA LEU A 267 3.62 0.94 -21.78
C LEU A 267 4.18 1.02 -20.35
N LEU A 268 5.13 0.16 -20.00
CA LEU A 268 5.83 0.21 -18.72
C LEU A 268 6.68 1.48 -18.62
N GLU A 269 7.37 1.86 -19.69
CA GLU A 269 8.16 3.10 -19.72
C GLU A 269 7.27 4.35 -19.61
N GLU A 270 6.15 4.40 -20.34
CA GLU A 270 5.19 5.51 -20.26
C GLU A 270 4.64 5.66 -18.83
N ARG A 271 4.37 4.55 -18.14
CA ARG A 271 3.69 4.56 -16.83
C ARG A 271 4.63 4.66 -15.64
N LEU A 272 5.82 4.08 -15.74
CA LEU A 272 6.75 3.93 -14.62
C LEU A 272 8.01 4.79 -14.79
N GLY A 273 8.26 5.31 -15.99
CA GLY A 273 9.52 5.95 -16.35
C GLY A 273 10.60 4.94 -16.76
N THR A 274 11.61 5.45 -17.46
CA THR A 274 12.65 4.64 -18.11
C THR A 274 13.44 3.77 -17.14
N GLU A 275 13.84 4.29 -15.97
CA GLU A 275 14.67 3.52 -15.03
C GLU A 275 13.91 2.33 -14.44
N ALA A 276 12.68 2.56 -13.94
CA ALA A 276 11.86 1.50 -13.37
C ALA A 276 11.46 0.45 -14.42
N ALA A 277 11.12 0.88 -15.64
CA ALA A 277 10.80 -0.04 -16.74
C ALA A 277 12.02 -0.88 -17.16
N THR A 278 13.21 -0.28 -17.23
CA THR A 278 14.46 -0.99 -17.52
C THR A 278 14.76 -2.01 -16.43
N TRP A 279 14.67 -1.60 -15.16
CA TRP A 279 14.88 -2.49 -14.02
C TRP A 279 13.90 -3.67 -14.03
N LEU A 280 12.62 -3.44 -14.35
CA LEU A 280 11.63 -4.52 -14.47
C LEU A 280 11.96 -5.50 -15.59
N ALA A 281 12.42 -5.01 -16.75
CA ALA A 281 12.82 -5.87 -17.86
C ALA A 281 14.02 -6.75 -17.48
N ASP A 282 15.03 -6.18 -16.81
CA ASP A 282 16.20 -6.89 -16.32
C ASP A 282 15.84 -7.91 -15.23
N GLU A 283 14.97 -7.54 -14.29
CA GLU A 283 14.44 -8.44 -13.25
C GLU A 283 13.67 -9.61 -13.86
N THR A 284 12.79 -9.36 -14.84
CA THR A 284 12.05 -10.43 -15.50
C THR A 284 13.00 -11.41 -16.19
N LYS A 285 14.04 -10.91 -16.88
CA LYS A 285 15.07 -11.74 -17.53
C LYS A 285 15.86 -12.56 -16.51
N ASP A 286 16.38 -11.94 -15.46
CA ASP A 286 17.14 -12.59 -14.40
C ASP A 286 16.30 -13.65 -13.67
N SER A 287 15.02 -13.38 -13.38
CA SER A 287 14.12 -14.36 -12.78
C SER A 287 13.80 -15.55 -13.70
N HIS A 288 13.76 -15.36 -15.03
CA HIS A 288 13.67 -16.48 -15.97
C HIS A 288 14.92 -17.37 -15.93
N GLU A 289 16.12 -16.77 -15.89
CA GLU A 289 17.39 -17.49 -15.79
C GLU A 289 17.49 -18.26 -14.46
N LYS A 290 17.18 -17.60 -13.34
CA LYS A 290 17.11 -18.23 -12.00
C LYS A 290 16.12 -19.39 -11.96
N ARG A 291 14.96 -19.26 -12.60
CA ARG A 291 13.97 -20.34 -12.71
C ARG A 291 14.50 -21.52 -13.52
N ALA A 292 15.21 -21.27 -14.62
CA ALA A 292 15.86 -22.32 -15.40
C ALA A 292 16.94 -23.06 -14.57
N GLN A 293 17.75 -22.32 -13.81
CA GLN A 293 18.73 -22.90 -12.89
C GLN A 293 18.08 -23.70 -11.76
N ALA A 294 16.95 -23.23 -11.21
CA ALA A 294 16.23 -23.94 -10.16
C ALA A 294 15.67 -25.29 -10.65
N LYS A 295 15.23 -25.38 -11.91
CA LYS A 295 14.84 -26.66 -12.54
C LYS A 295 16.00 -27.64 -12.67
N GLN A 296 17.25 -27.16 -12.66
CA GLN A 296 18.46 -27.98 -12.66
C GLN A 296 18.91 -28.36 -11.24
N GLY A 297 18.13 -28.02 -10.20
CA GLY A 297 18.42 -28.35 -8.80
C GLY A 297 19.20 -27.29 -8.03
N ASN A 298 19.52 -26.14 -8.66
CA ASN A 298 20.19 -25.05 -7.95
C ASN A 298 19.23 -24.33 -6.99
N PRO A 299 19.70 -23.90 -5.80
CA PRO A 299 18.86 -23.18 -4.86
C PRO A 299 18.46 -21.81 -5.42
N LYS A 300 17.22 -21.38 -5.13
CA LYS A 300 16.79 -20.00 -5.39
C LYS A 300 17.64 -19.02 -4.58
N LYS A 301 17.98 -17.89 -5.19
CA LYS A 301 18.68 -16.78 -4.54
C LYS A 301 17.65 -15.72 -4.13
N TYR A 302 17.77 -15.23 -2.90
CA TYR A 302 16.99 -14.09 -2.40
C TYR A 302 17.57 -12.77 -2.89
N TRP A 303 16.80 -11.68 -2.74
CA TRP A 303 17.14 -10.37 -3.28
C TRP A 303 18.21 -9.66 -2.42
N ILE A 304 19.48 -9.84 -2.78
CA ILE A 304 20.63 -9.18 -2.16
C ILE A 304 21.41 -8.35 -3.18
N ALA A 305 22.23 -7.42 -2.67
CA ALA A 305 23.15 -6.67 -3.50
C ALA A 305 24.07 -7.60 -4.30
N PRO A 306 24.28 -7.35 -5.60
CA PRO A 306 25.30 -8.05 -6.35
C PRO A 306 26.71 -7.70 -5.85
N PRO A 307 27.74 -8.50 -6.18
CA PRO A 307 29.12 -8.14 -5.87
C PRO A 307 29.49 -6.76 -6.43
N VAL A 308 30.22 -5.97 -5.64
CA VAL A 308 30.60 -4.61 -6.04
C VAL A 308 31.40 -4.65 -7.34
N GLY A 309 30.96 -3.89 -8.34
CA GLY A 309 31.61 -3.79 -9.64
C GLY A 309 31.35 -4.95 -10.60
N SER A 310 30.45 -5.88 -10.28
CA SER A 310 30.11 -6.99 -11.20
C SER A 310 29.33 -6.54 -12.44
N GLY A 311 28.64 -5.40 -12.37
CA GLY A 311 27.69 -4.96 -13.40
C GLY A 311 26.43 -5.84 -13.48
N GLU A 312 26.24 -6.76 -12.53
CA GLU A 312 25.05 -7.61 -12.47
C GLU A 312 23.82 -6.80 -12.05
N HIS A 313 22.65 -7.26 -12.51
CA HIS A 313 21.35 -6.72 -12.11
C HIS A 313 21.21 -6.74 -10.58
N ASN A 314 20.72 -5.63 -10.01
CA ASN A 314 20.48 -5.53 -8.57
C ASN A 314 19.00 -5.85 -8.27
N PRO A 315 18.69 -7.06 -7.74
CA PRO A 315 17.31 -7.50 -7.55
C PRO A 315 16.58 -6.74 -6.43
N ARG A 316 17.28 -5.88 -5.68
CA ARG A 316 16.69 -5.06 -4.62
C ARG A 316 15.86 -3.89 -5.16
N GLY A 317 16.18 -3.39 -6.35
CA GLY A 317 15.47 -2.28 -6.96
C GLY A 317 16.33 -1.43 -7.89
N ALA A 318 15.69 -0.44 -8.50
CA ALA A 318 16.31 0.55 -9.36
C ALA A 318 17.47 1.28 -8.66
N PRO A 319 18.59 1.58 -9.35
CA PRO A 319 19.76 2.21 -8.75
C PRO A 319 19.45 3.50 -7.97
N SER A 320 18.70 4.43 -8.57
CA SER A 320 18.33 5.72 -7.94
C SER A 320 17.50 5.57 -6.66
N TYR A 321 16.88 4.41 -6.47
CA TYR A 321 16.10 4.08 -5.28
C TYR A 321 16.96 3.39 -4.24
N VAL A 322 17.73 2.37 -4.62
CA VAL A 322 18.55 1.58 -3.69
C VAL A 322 19.66 2.42 -3.06
N ASP A 323 20.19 3.40 -3.78
CA ASP A 323 21.24 4.30 -3.29
C ASP A 323 20.66 5.54 -2.57
N SER A 324 19.34 5.65 -2.45
CA SER A 324 18.67 6.79 -1.80
C SER A 324 18.46 6.59 -0.30
N LEU A 325 18.28 7.71 0.42
CA LEU A 325 17.84 7.71 1.82
C LEU A 325 16.43 7.10 2.00
N TYR A 326 15.67 6.94 0.92
CA TYR A 326 14.31 6.40 0.97
C TYR A 326 14.24 4.89 0.72
N TYR A 327 15.39 4.20 0.60
CA TYR A 327 15.44 2.78 0.35
C TYR A 327 14.74 1.97 1.46
N ILE A 328 13.68 1.25 1.11
CA ILE A 328 13.03 0.26 1.97
C ILE A 328 13.73 -1.07 1.75
N LYS A 329 14.43 -1.54 2.78
CA LYS A 329 15.19 -2.79 2.78
C LYS A 329 14.33 -4.00 2.39
N THR A 330 14.92 -4.97 1.71
CA THR A 330 14.25 -6.23 1.39
C THR A 330 14.32 -7.22 2.56
N PRO A 331 13.50 -8.28 2.57
CA PRO A 331 13.72 -9.45 3.40
C PRO A 331 15.16 -10.00 3.34
N GLY A 332 15.79 -9.94 2.17
CA GLY A 332 17.17 -10.39 1.97
C GLY A 332 18.19 -9.54 2.74
N ASP A 333 18.03 -8.22 2.74
CA ASP A 333 18.89 -7.33 3.52
C ASP A 333 18.78 -7.64 5.02
N ALA A 334 17.55 -7.77 5.54
CA ALA A 334 17.32 -8.07 6.95
C ALA A 334 17.92 -9.43 7.35
N PHE A 335 17.80 -10.44 6.49
CA PHE A 335 18.37 -11.76 6.70
C PHE A 335 19.92 -11.71 6.76
N GLU A 336 20.56 -10.94 5.88
CA GLU A 336 22.02 -10.76 5.90
C GLU A 336 22.50 -9.93 7.10
N GLU A 337 21.75 -8.90 7.51
CA GLU A 337 22.04 -8.12 8.71
C GLU A 337 21.98 -8.98 9.97
N ALA A 338 20.95 -9.81 10.11
CA ALA A 338 20.79 -10.73 11.25
C ALA A 338 21.94 -11.75 11.35
N LYS A 339 22.43 -12.27 10.21
CA LYS A 339 23.61 -13.16 10.19
C LYS A 339 24.88 -12.49 10.68
N ARG A 340 25.05 -11.19 10.41
CA ARG A 340 26.25 -10.42 10.81
C ARG A 340 26.21 -10.02 12.29
N GLN A 341 25.04 -10.00 12.91
CA GLN A 341 24.84 -9.62 14.31
C GLN A 341 24.08 -10.71 15.10
N PRO A 342 24.64 -11.92 15.26
CA PRO A 342 23.93 -13.04 15.88
C PRO A 342 23.50 -12.77 17.34
N ASN A 343 24.23 -11.91 18.06
CA ASN A 343 23.95 -11.59 19.47
C ASN A 343 22.78 -10.60 19.67
N ALA A 344 22.46 -9.76 18.67
CA ALA A 344 21.35 -8.79 18.75
C ALA A 344 19.97 -9.45 18.58
N VAL A 345 19.92 -10.59 17.86
CA VAL A 345 18.70 -11.38 17.68
C VAL A 345 18.27 -12.06 18.99
N GLN A 346 19.24 -12.48 19.81
CA GLN A 346 18.97 -13.07 21.13
C GLN A 346 18.39 -12.02 22.10
N GLU A 347 18.92 -10.79 22.09
CA GLU A 347 18.39 -9.70 22.91
C GLU A 347 16.99 -9.25 22.47
N ASN A 348 16.73 -9.16 21.16
CA ASN A 348 15.40 -8.84 20.64
C ASN A 348 14.37 -9.96 20.87
N ALA A 349 14.78 -11.23 20.82
CA ALA A 349 13.91 -12.36 21.17
C ALA A 349 13.59 -12.40 22.67
N ASN A 350 14.59 -12.10 23.53
CA ASN A 350 14.42 -12.01 24.97
C ASN A 350 13.57 -10.79 25.38
N ALA A 351 13.74 -9.64 24.71
CA ALA A 351 12.92 -8.46 24.91
C ALA A 351 11.45 -8.72 24.52
N ARG A 352 11.21 -9.45 23.42
CA ARG A 352 9.86 -9.88 23.01
C ARG A 352 9.23 -10.89 23.99
N GLN A 353 10.02 -11.76 24.63
CA GLN A 353 9.53 -12.63 25.71
C GLN A 353 9.23 -11.87 27.01
N LEU A 354 10.02 -10.86 27.37
CA LEU A 354 9.80 -10.04 28.57
C LEU A 354 8.53 -9.16 28.49
N VAL A 355 8.20 -8.66 27.29
CA VAL A 355 6.92 -7.95 27.03
C VAL A 355 5.72 -8.89 27.14
N ASN A 356 5.88 -10.18 26.77
CA ASN A 356 4.82 -11.18 26.93
C ASN A 356 4.73 -11.74 28.37
N GLY A 357 5.81 -11.69 29.15
CA GLY A 357 5.87 -12.21 30.53
C GLY A 357 5.38 -11.24 31.62
N THR A 358 5.07 -9.98 31.29
CA THR A 358 4.59 -8.99 32.27
C THR A 358 3.06 -8.85 32.33
N ASN A 359 2.31 -9.65 31.56
CA ASN A 359 0.84 -9.62 31.52
C ASN A 359 0.13 -10.71 32.36
N ASP A 360 0.87 -11.46 33.18
CA ASP A 360 0.35 -12.63 33.91
C ASP A 360 -0.53 -12.31 35.15
N ASN A 361 -0.92 -11.05 35.37
CA ASN A 361 -1.79 -10.66 36.50
C ASN A 361 -3.17 -10.09 36.10
N LEU A 362 -3.60 -10.25 34.84
CA LEU A 362 -5.00 -10.00 34.49
C LEU A 362 -5.83 -11.29 34.62
N PRO A 363 -7.06 -11.23 35.18
CA PRO A 363 -7.87 -12.42 35.43
C PRO A 363 -8.14 -13.16 34.13
N ARG A 364 -7.76 -14.45 34.10
CA ARG A 364 -7.94 -15.35 32.95
C ARG A 364 -9.42 -15.44 32.58
N THR A 365 -9.81 -14.73 31.53
CA THR A 365 -11.04 -15.04 30.79
C THR A 365 -10.68 -16.04 29.69
N ASN A 366 -11.56 -17.04 29.52
CA ASN A 366 -11.36 -18.21 28.67
C ASN A 366 -10.83 -17.87 27.26
N PRO A 367 -9.92 -18.68 26.67
CA PRO A 367 -9.50 -18.52 25.29
C PRO A 367 -10.63 -18.97 24.36
N CYS A 368 -11.54 -18.04 24.03
CA CYS A 368 -12.44 -18.22 22.92
C CYS A 368 -11.61 -18.18 21.63
N ARG A 369 -11.50 -19.36 21.01
CA ARG A 369 -11.16 -19.64 19.60
C ARG A 369 -11.14 -18.39 18.73
N VAL A 370 -9.98 -18.14 18.12
CA VAL A 370 -9.83 -17.37 16.87
C VAL A 370 -10.64 -18.09 15.78
N LYS A 371 -11.94 -17.83 15.75
CA LYS A 371 -12.85 -18.14 14.65
C LYS A 371 -13.76 -16.93 14.50
N THR A 372 -13.75 -16.37 13.29
CA THR A 372 -14.67 -15.34 12.78
C THR A 372 -14.30 -13.90 13.17
N LEU A 373 -13.41 -13.30 12.38
CA LEU A 373 -13.24 -11.85 12.26
C LEU A 373 -13.48 -11.40 10.80
N TYR A 374 -14.42 -12.04 10.09
CA TYR A 374 -14.79 -11.65 8.71
C TYR A 374 -16.24 -12.04 8.38
N ALA A 375 -17.17 -11.72 9.27
CA ALA A 375 -18.61 -11.81 8.98
C ALA A 375 -19.27 -10.53 9.47
N GLY A 376 -19.63 -9.66 8.52
CA GLY A 376 -20.41 -8.47 8.85
C GLY A 376 -20.14 -7.24 8.01
N VAL A 377 -19.96 -7.35 6.69
CA VAL A 377 -20.34 -6.29 5.75
C VAL A 377 -20.72 -6.98 4.43
N PHE A 378 -22.01 -7.24 4.24
CA PHE A 378 -22.63 -7.48 2.95
C PHE A 378 -23.73 -6.45 2.77
#